data_AF-A0A0D6QYB1-F1
#
_entry.id   AF-A0A0D6QYB1-F1
#
_cell.length_a   1.000
_cell.length_b   1.000
_cell.length_c   1.000
_cell.angle_alpha   90.00
_cell.angle_beta   90.00
_cell.angle_gamma   90.00
#
_symmetry.space_group_name_H-M   'P 1'
#
loop_
_entity.id
_entity.type
_entity.pdbx_description
1 polymer ?
#
loop_
_entity_poly.entity_id
_entity_poly.type
_entity_poly.pdbx_seq_one_letter_code
_entity_poly.pdbx_strand_id
1 'polypeptide(L)'
;MLDLTQGRQPCWHEIETLLSPPPRSGHTLTWIGGNRMILFGGRGTHFEVLNDVWMFDMEGNYPEWVELCPYVPNPLDGIPTPRSGHSATPLFGGRVLIYGGEDASRCRKGDIWIFDPLAGNFVDSPASFTSNADITVPDKMENSLAHKMWRKLKQKGSPPKQRSFHGACAVDSGRSIIIFGGMIDGELQPAAAVALSFDAELYLLELVP
;
A
#
# COMPACT_ATOMS: atom_id res chain seq x y z
N MET A 1 2.68 -5.63 -20.44
CA MET A 1 1.34 -6.25 -20.54
C MET A 1 1.54 -7.69 -21.01
N LEU A 2 0.83 -8.66 -20.42
CA LEU A 2 0.94 -10.08 -20.79
C LEU A 2 0.11 -10.35 -22.05
N ASP A 3 0.69 -10.99 -23.06
CA ASP A 3 0.00 -11.42 -24.27
C ASP A 3 -0.46 -12.87 -24.14
N LEU A 4 -1.78 -13.09 -24.15
CA LEU A 4 -2.41 -14.40 -24.00
C LEU A 4 -2.85 -15.04 -25.33
N THR A 5 -2.46 -14.46 -26.48
CA THR A 5 -2.89 -14.95 -27.81
C THR A 5 -2.34 -16.34 -28.18
N GLN A 6 -1.34 -16.85 -27.45
CA GLN A 6 -0.66 -18.12 -27.76
C GLN A 6 -1.35 -19.39 -27.22
N GLY A 7 -2.66 -19.35 -26.95
CA GLY A 7 -3.44 -20.54 -26.59
C GLY A 7 -3.03 -21.23 -25.27
N ARG A 8 -2.21 -20.57 -24.44
CA ARG A 8 -1.89 -21.03 -23.09
C ARG A 8 -3.09 -20.84 -22.18
N GLN A 9 -3.47 -21.89 -21.47
CA GLN A 9 -4.53 -21.81 -20.47
C GLN A 9 -3.96 -21.31 -19.14
N PRO A 10 -4.67 -20.41 -18.43
CA PRO A 10 -4.28 -20.04 -17.08
C PRO A 10 -4.42 -21.23 -16.14
N CYS A 11 -3.48 -21.38 -15.22
CA CYS A 11 -3.50 -22.40 -14.18
C CYS A 11 -3.24 -21.76 -12.81
N TRP A 12 -3.94 -22.28 -11.81
CA TRP A 12 -3.77 -21.86 -10.42
C TRP A 12 -2.77 -22.79 -9.74
N HIS A 13 -1.81 -22.19 -9.04
CA HIS A 13 -0.90 -22.88 -8.14
C HIS A 13 -0.89 -22.13 -6.83
N GLU A 14 -1.01 -22.86 -5.73
CA GLU A 14 -0.75 -22.33 -4.42
C GLU A 14 0.76 -22.17 -4.23
N ILE A 15 1.18 -21.03 -3.67
CA ILE A 15 2.57 -20.80 -3.29
C ILE A 15 2.67 -20.99 -1.78
N GLU A 16 3.25 -22.10 -1.37
CA GLU A 16 3.54 -22.37 0.04
C GLU A 16 4.76 -21.54 0.48
N THR A 17 4.63 -20.89 1.63
CA THR A 17 5.70 -20.10 2.25
C THR A 17 5.81 -20.48 3.72
N LEU A 18 7.01 -20.44 4.28
CA LEU A 18 7.23 -20.79 5.69
C LEU A 18 6.61 -19.77 6.65
N LEU A 19 6.63 -18.50 6.27
CA LEU A 19 6.04 -17.37 6.99
C LEU A 19 5.20 -16.55 6.02
N SER A 20 4.11 -15.96 6.51
CA SER A 20 3.23 -15.11 5.72
C SER A 20 2.62 -14.00 6.56
N PRO A 21 2.25 -12.85 5.94
CA PRO A 21 1.52 -11.80 6.64
C PRO A 21 0.19 -12.33 7.19
N PRO A 22 -0.29 -11.81 8.34
CA PRO A 22 -1.60 -12.17 8.88
C PRO A 22 -2.75 -12.03 7.85
N PRO A 23 -3.79 -12.88 7.91
CA PRO A 23 -4.94 -12.81 7.00
C PRO A 23 -5.63 -11.44 7.06
N ARG A 24 -5.94 -10.88 5.88
CA ARG A 24 -6.45 -9.51 5.76
C ARG A 24 -7.24 -9.27 4.47
N SER A 25 -8.09 -8.25 4.46
CA SER A 25 -8.86 -7.79 3.30
C SER A 25 -8.70 -6.28 3.06
N GLY A 26 -9.00 -5.80 1.85
CA GLY A 26 -8.87 -4.37 1.51
C GLY A 26 -7.46 -3.81 1.61
N HIS A 27 -6.44 -4.68 1.61
CA HIS A 27 -5.03 -4.34 1.47
C HIS A 27 -4.69 -4.11 0.00
N THR A 28 -3.48 -3.63 -0.28
CA THR A 28 -2.91 -3.62 -1.63
C THR A 28 -1.72 -4.56 -1.72
N LEU A 29 -1.52 -5.15 -2.90
CA LEU A 29 -0.32 -5.91 -3.27
C LEU A 29 0.21 -5.35 -4.59
N THR A 30 1.35 -4.65 -4.54
CA THR A 30 1.87 -3.86 -5.66
C THR A 30 3.20 -4.40 -6.14
N TRP A 31 3.28 -4.73 -7.43
CA TRP A 31 4.55 -5.11 -8.07
C TRP A 31 5.50 -3.91 -8.16
N ILE A 32 6.74 -4.08 -7.72
CA ILE A 32 7.75 -2.99 -7.68
C ILE A 32 8.93 -3.21 -8.62
N GLY A 33 8.89 -4.25 -9.46
CA GLY A 33 10.00 -4.64 -10.34
C GLY A 33 10.54 -6.02 -10.00
N GLY A 34 11.26 -6.63 -10.96
CA GLY A 34 11.78 -7.99 -10.81
C GLY A 34 10.67 -8.96 -10.41
N ASN A 35 10.94 -9.76 -9.38
CA ASN A 35 9.97 -10.68 -8.78
C ASN A 35 9.53 -10.24 -7.38
N ARG A 36 9.48 -8.92 -7.13
CA ARG A 36 9.15 -8.38 -5.81
C ARG A 36 7.82 -7.63 -5.79
N MET A 37 7.09 -7.78 -4.70
CA MET A 37 5.84 -7.07 -4.44
C MET A 37 5.82 -6.49 -3.04
N ILE A 38 5.12 -5.36 -2.87
CA ILE A 38 4.85 -4.74 -1.57
C ILE A 38 3.38 -4.94 -1.21
N LEU A 39 3.14 -5.49 -0.03
CA LEU A 39 1.85 -5.55 0.62
C LEU A 39 1.76 -4.44 1.66
N PHE A 40 0.67 -3.67 1.67
CA PHE A 40 0.46 -2.61 2.64
C PHE A 40 -0.98 -2.58 3.18
N GLY A 41 -1.08 -2.44 4.49
CA GLY A 41 -2.30 -2.15 5.23
C GLY A 41 -3.40 -3.21 5.08
N GLY A 42 -4.65 -2.74 4.99
CA GLY A 42 -5.83 -3.59 4.97
C GLY A 42 -6.49 -3.74 6.33
N ARG A 43 -7.40 -4.69 6.45
CA ARG A 43 -8.17 -5.00 7.65
C ARG A 43 -8.01 -6.48 8.01
N GLY A 44 -7.52 -6.74 9.21
CA GLY A 44 -7.26 -8.08 9.73
C GLY A 44 -8.51 -8.78 10.27
N THR A 45 -8.30 -9.94 10.88
CA THR A 45 -9.37 -10.85 11.33
C THR A 45 -10.16 -10.32 12.53
N HIS A 46 -9.58 -9.43 13.34
CA HIS A 46 -10.23 -8.80 14.49
C HIS A 46 -10.73 -7.39 14.16
N PHE A 47 -10.91 -7.09 12.86
CA PHE A 47 -11.31 -5.79 12.32
C PHE A 47 -10.33 -4.64 12.57
N GLU A 48 -9.13 -4.94 13.08
CA GLU A 48 -8.03 -4.00 13.14
C GLU A 48 -7.67 -3.54 11.73
N VAL A 49 -7.50 -2.23 11.57
CA VAL A 49 -6.98 -1.67 10.33
C VAL A 49 -5.47 -1.57 10.51
N LEU A 50 -4.73 -1.97 9.47
CA LEU A 50 -3.29 -2.20 9.51
C LEU A 50 -2.52 -1.11 8.73
N ASN A 51 -1.26 -0.90 9.09
CA ASN A 51 -0.24 -0.11 8.37
C ASN A 51 1.11 -0.83 8.32
N ASP A 52 1.16 -2.13 8.61
CA ASP A 52 2.35 -2.92 8.39
C ASP A 52 2.65 -3.01 6.89
N VAL A 53 3.93 -3.24 6.59
CA VAL A 53 4.44 -3.40 5.23
C VAL A 53 5.18 -4.72 5.15
N TRP A 54 4.80 -5.54 4.16
CA TRP A 54 5.49 -6.78 3.85
C TRP A 54 6.01 -6.73 2.42
N MET A 55 7.19 -7.29 2.20
CA MET A 55 7.70 -7.59 0.87
C MET A 55 7.53 -9.08 0.59
N PHE A 56 7.00 -9.39 -0.59
CA PHE A 56 7.07 -10.73 -1.14
C PHE A 56 8.19 -10.76 -2.17
N ASP A 57 9.19 -11.62 -1.96
CA ASP A 57 10.35 -11.77 -2.84
C ASP A 57 10.35 -13.17 -3.47
N MET A 58 10.42 -13.24 -4.80
CA MET A 58 10.62 -14.48 -5.55
C MET A 58 11.87 -14.44 -6.45
N GLU A 59 12.86 -13.60 -6.13
CA GLU A 59 14.17 -13.60 -6.80
C GLU A 59 15.13 -14.66 -6.21
N GLY A 60 14.93 -15.05 -4.95
CA GLY A 60 15.69 -16.10 -4.27
C GLY A 60 15.39 -17.51 -4.78
N ASN A 61 16.01 -18.51 -4.14
CA ASN A 61 15.75 -19.93 -4.45
C ASN A 61 14.32 -20.36 -4.11
N TYR A 62 13.69 -19.68 -3.15
CA TYR A 62 12.33 -19.95 -2.69
C TYR A 62 11.56 -18.63 -2.50
N PRO A 63 10.25 -18.60 -2.76
CA PRO A 63 9.41 -17.45 -2.44
C PRO A 63 9.35 -17.19 -0.93
N GLU A 64 9.52 -15.94 -0.50
CA GLU A 64 9.50 -15.58 0.91
C GLU A 64 8.80 -14.24 1.17
N TRP A 65 8.24 -14.14 2.38
CA TRP A 65 7.69 -12.90 2.91
C TRP A 65 8.64 -12.31 3.93
N VAL A 66 8.92 -11.01 3.81
CA VAL A 66 9.76 -10.24 4.73
C VAL A 66 8.95 -9.07 5.27
N GLU A 67 8.78 -8.96 6.58
CA GLU A 67 8.18 -7.78 7.21
C GLU A 67 9.18 -6.61 7.15
N LEU A 68 8.82 -5.54 6.46
CA LEU A 68 9.65 -4.34 6.32
C LEU A 68 9.32 -3.28 7.37
N CYS A 69 8.03 -3.17 7.74
CA CYS A 69 7.56 -2.25 8.75
C CYS A 69 6.49 -2.95 9.59
N PRO A 70 6.66 -3.06 10.93
CA PRO A 70 5.65 -3.67 11.78
C PRO A 70 4.41 -2.79 11.92
N TYR A 71 3.31 -3.39 12.35
CA TYR A 71 2.05 -2.68 12.62
C TYR A 71 2.21 -1.66 13.77
N VAL A 72 1.75 -0.42 13.54
CA VAL A 72 1.75 0.65 14.54
C VAL A 72 0.35 1.27 14.63
N PRO A 73 -0.45 0.99 15.69
CA PRO A 73 -1.83 1.46 15.82
C PRO A 73 -1.98 2.99 15.82
N ASN A 74 -1.09 3.68 16.55
CA ASN A 74 -1.12 5.13 16.76
C ASN A 74 0.23 5.72 16.34
N PRO A 75 0.49 5.80 15.03
CA PRO A 75 1.78 6.24 14.55
C PRO A 75 2.02 7.72 14.86
N LEU A 76 3.28 8.06 15.15
CA LEU A 76 3.74 9.44 15.15
C LEU A 76 3.81 9.99 13.72
N ASP A 77 4.01 11.31 13.60
CA ASP A 77 4.22 11.96 12.32
C ASP A 77 5.38 11.31 11.54
N GLY A 78 5.14 11.05 10.25
CA GLY A 78 6.16 10.52 9.34
C GLY A 78 5.82 9.16 8.74
N ILE A 79 4.80 8.46 9.24
CA ILE A 79 4.27 7.25 8.63
C ILE A 79 2.75 7.33 8.44
N PRO A 80 2.16 6.61 7.47
CA PRO A 80 0.73 6.64 7.26
C PRO A 80 -0.03 6.01 8.43
N THR A 81 -1.18 6.60 8.78
CA THR A 81 -2.14 5.94 9.68
C THR A 81 -2.62 4.61 9.07
N PRO A 82 -2.99 3.62 9.92
CA PRO A 82 -3.62 2.40 9.46
C PRO A 82 -4.79 2.67 8.52
N ARG A 83 -4.81 1.96 7.38
CA ARG A 83 -5.80 2.18 6.32
C ARG A 83 -6.16 0.94 5.54
N SER A 84 -7.44 0.84 5.18
CA SER A 84 -7.99 -0.17 4.26
C SER A 84 -8.72 0.50 3.10
N GLY A 85 -8.83 -0.18 1.95
CA GLY A 85 -9.48 0.35 0.75
C GLY A 85 -8.73 1.55 0.14
N HIS A 86 -7.44 1.69 0.41
CA HIS A 86 -6.58 2.67 -0.27
C HIS A 86 -6.20 2.14 -1.66
N SER A 87 -5.77 3.02 -2.55
CA SER A 87 -5.09 2.61 -3.78
C SER A 87 -3.57 2.60 -3.58
N ALA A 88 -2.89 1.74 -4.34
CA ALA A 88 -1.44 1.68 -4.40
C ALA A 88 -1.02 1.59 -5.87
N THR A 89 -0.18 2.54 -6.30
CA THR A 89 0.26 2.66 -7.69
C THR A 89 1.78 2.53 -7.75
N PRO A 90 2.34 1.60 -8.55
CA PRO A 90 3.78 1.47 -8.70
C PRO A 90 4.36 2.70 -9.40
N LEU A 91 5.49 3.19 -8.91
CA LEU A 91 6.26 4.29 -9.46
C LEU A 91 7.65 3.80 -9.91
N PHE A 92 8.31 4.63 -10.72
CA PHE A 92 9.68 4.37 -11.13
C PHE A 92 10.63 4.19 -9.93
N GLY A 93 11.60 3.30 -10.06
CA GLY A 93 12.61 3.03 -9.03
C GLY A 93 12.10 2.18 -7.86
N GLY A 94 11.06 1.36 -8.07
CA GLY A 94 10.54 0.43 -7.07
C GLY A 94 9.74 1.08 -5.94
N ARG A 95 9.34 2.34 -6.11
CA ARG A 95 8.52 3.07 -5.15
C ARG A 95 7.04 2.80 -5.36
N VAL A 96 6.24 3.05 -4.33
CA VAL A 96 4.78 2.91 -4.38
C VAL A 96 4.12 4.19 -3.91
N LEU A 97 3.14 4.69 -4.67
CA LEU A 97 2.26 5.78 -4.24
C LEU A 97 1.01 5.21 -3.61
N ILE A 98 0.72 5.62 -2.38
CA ILE A 98 -0.49 5.29 -1.65
C ILE A 98 -1.40 6.50 -1.60
N TYR A 99 -2.69 6.32 -1.92
CA TYR A 99 -3.69 7.37 -1.83
C TYR A 99 -4.98 6.89 -1.16
N GLY A 100 -5.52 7.74 -0.28
CA GLY A 100 -6.82 7.55 0.36
C GLY A 100 -6.88 6.34 1.29
N GLY A 101 -8.06 5.71 1.32
CA GLY A 101 -8.42 4.64 2.25
C GLY A 101 -9.21 5.16 3.45
N GLU A 102 -9.51 4.28 4.39
CA GLU A 102 -10.21 4.58 5.64
C GLU A 102 -9.53 3.89 6.83
N ASP A 103 -9.57 4.54 8.00
CA ASP A 103 -9.09 3.96 9.26
C ASP A 103 -10.15 3.10 9.98
N ALA A 104 -9.83 2.64 11.18
CA ALA A 104 -10.74 1.83 12.00
C ALA A 104 -12.03 2.55 12.40
N SER A 105 -12.01 3.90 12.43
CA SER A 105 -13.19 4.73 12.72
C SER A 105 -13.99 5.07 11.47
N ARG A 106 -13.66 4.45 10.32
CA ARG A 106 -14.22 4.76 8.99
C ARG A 106 -13.99 6.22 8.57
N CYS A 107 -13.02 6.90 9.17
CA CYS A 107 -12.61 8.21 8.72
C CYS A 107 -11.78 8.03 7.45
N ARG A 108 -12.33 8.51 6.33
CA ARG A 108 -11.68 8.43 5.03
C ARG A 108 -10.45 9.31 5.00
N LYS A 109 -9.51 8.99 4.12
CA LYS A 109 -8.26 9.73 3.95
C LYS A 109 -8.23 10.32 2.55
N GLY A 110 -7.51 11.43 2.42
CA GLY A 110 -7.23 12.07 1.14
C GLY A 110 -5.77 12.51 1.08
N ASP A 111 -4.90 11.90 1.88
CA ASP A 111 -3.46 12.14 1.84
C ASP A 111 -2.77 11.22 0.84
N ILE A 112 -1.60 11.67 0.37
CA ILE A 112 -0.73 10.93 -0.55
C ILE A 112 0.57 10.60 0.17
N TRP A 113 0.99 9.35 0.08
CA TRP A 113 2.25 8.86 0.61
C TRP A 113 3.06 8.16 -0.47
N ILE A 114 4.38 8.33 -0.41
CA ILE A 114 5.33 7.50 -1.15
C ILE A 114 5.98 6.54 -0.18
N PHE A 115 5.97 5.27 -0.52
CA PHE A 115 6.81 4.24 0.08
C PHE A 115 8.03 4.00 -0.81
N ASP A 116 9.21 4.04 -0.21
CA ASP A 116 10.48 3.72 -0.85
C ASP A 116 11.18 2.58 -0.08
N PRO A 117 11.12 1.32 -0.59
CA PRO A 117 11.74 0.19 0.09
C PRO A 117 13.27 0.30 0.17
N LEU A 118 13.90 1.05 -0.75
CA LEU A 118 15.35 1.20 -0.79
C LEU A 118 15.86 2.18 0.27
N ALA A 119 15.02 3.12 0.71
CA ALA A 119 15.39 4.10 1.74
C ALA A 119 15.62 3.48 3.13
N GLY A 120 15.16 2.24 3.34
CA GLY A 120 15.45 1.45 4.53
C GLY A 120 16.83 0.76 4.52
N ASN A 121 17.61 0.89 3.43
CA ASN A 121 18.88 0.18 3.20
C ASN A 121 18.74 -1.36 3.23
N PHE A 122 17.58 -1.91 2.86
CA PHE A 122 17.35 -3.36 2.80
C PHE A 122 18.04 -4.06 1.62
N VAL A 123 18.85 -3.36 0.81
CA VAL A 123 19.37 -3.86 -0.48
C VAL A 123 20.90 -3.76 -0.57
N ASP A 124 21.59 -4.20 0.48
CA ASP A 124 23.02 -4.54 0.41
C ASP A 124 23.24 -5.98 0.92
N SER A 125 22.72 -6.99 0.20
CA SER A 125 23.36 -8.31 0.03
C SER A 125 22.41 -9.32 -0.64
N PRO A 126 22.82 -10.03 -1.71
CA PRO A 126 22.09 -11.17 -2.26
C PRO A 126 22.06 -12.41 -1.34
N ALA A 127 22.62 -12.34 -0.13
CA ALA A 127 22.83 -13.51 0.74
C ALA A 127 22.61 -13.24 2.25
N SER A 128 22.04 -12.09 2.66
CA SER A 128 21.92 -11.73 4.10
C SER A 128 20.50 -11.77 4.66
N PHE A 129 19.67 -12.68 4.17
CA PHE A 129 18.42 -13.05 4.85
C PHE A 129 18.55 -14.45 5.45
N THR A 130 19.64 -14.71 6.18
CA THR A 130 19.59 -15.80 7.17
C THR A 130 18.78 -15.30 8.34
N SER A 131 17.65 -15.95 8.58
CA SER A 131 16.82 -15.79 9.76
C SER A 131 17.63 -15.96 11.05
N ASN A 132 18.15 -14.87 11.58
CA ASN A 132 18.50 -14.82 12.99
C ASN A 132 17.27 -14.27 13.71
N ALA A 133 16.39 -15.19 14.09
CA ALA A 133 15.64 -15.02 15.34
C ALA A 133 16.68 -14.65 16.42
N ASP A 134 16.42 -13.56 17.15
CA ASP A 134 17.27 -12.98 18.22
C ASP A 134 18.24 -11.85 17.83
N ILE A 135 17.82 -10.92 16.97
CA ILE A 135 18.28 -9.53 17.09
C ILE A 135 17.06 -8.68 17.48
N THR A 136 16.90 -8.43 18.77
CA THR A 136 16.02 -7.37 19.27
C THR A 136 16.63 -6.04 18.85
N VAL A 137 16.25 -5.56 17.66
CA VAL A 137 16.51 -4.16 17.27
C VAL A 137 15.69 -3.30 18.24
N PRO A 138 16.29 -2.35 18.99
CA PRO A 138 15.52 -1.56 19.93
C PRO A 138 14.39 -0.81 19.21
N ASP A 139 13.15 -0.83 19.75
CA ASP A 139 11.93 -0.22 19.17
C ASP A 139 12.11 1.20 18.59
N LYS A 140 13.08 1.97 19.10
CA LYS A 140 13.41 3.31 18.60
C LYS A 140 14.07 3.30 17.22
N MET A 141 14.88 2.29 16.92
CA MET A 141 15.59 2.15 15.65
C MET A 141 14.66 1.64 14.54
N GLU A 142 13.73 0.72 14.84
CA GLU A 142 12.70 0.26 13.89
C GLU A 142 11.78 1.40 13.48
N ASN A 143 11.32 2.21 14.44
CA ASN A 143 10.57 3.42 14.14
C ASN A 143 11.38 4.35 13.24
N SER A 144 12.67 4.58 13.52
CA SER A 144 13.51 5.43 12.67
C SER A 144 13.68 4.93 11.23
N LEU A 145 13.63 3.61 10.97
CA LEU A 145 13.75 3.06 9.62
C LEU A 145 12.45 3.21 8.84
N ALA A 146 11.31 2.86 9.44
CA ALA A 146 10.00 3.07 8.81
C ALA A 146 9.78 4.54 8.41
N HIS A 147 10.18 5.48 9.26
CA HIS A 147 10.07 6.92 8.96
C HIS A 147 10.93 7.37 7.77
N LYS A 148 12.02 6.65 7.43
CA LYS A 148 12.83 6.95 6.24
C LYS A 148 12.20 6.42 4.95
N MET A 149 11.43 5.34 5.05
CA MET A 149 10.79 4.68 3.91
C MET A 149 9.51 5.40 3.47
N TRP A 150 8.92 6.20 4.34
CA TRP A 150 7.68 6.92 4.08
C TRP A 150 7.90 8.41 3.83
N ARG A 151 7.22 8.96 2.82
CA ARG A 151 7.21 10.39 2.55
C ARG A 151 5.81 10.87 2.18
N LYS A 152 5.25 11.76 3.00
CA LYS A 152 3.97 12.42 2.70
C LYS A 152 4.16 13.47 1.61
N LEU A 153 3.31 13.45 0.58
CA LEU A 153 3.31 14.47 -0.47
C LEU A 153 2.31 15.58 -0.15
N LYS A 154 2.71 16.83 -0.44
CA LYS A 154 1.81 17.98 -0.40
C LYS A 154 1.03 18.06 -1.71
N GLN A 155 -0.27 18.31 -1.61
CA GLN A 155 -1.16 18.47 -2.75
C GLN A 155 -1.33 19.94 -3.10
N LYS A 156 -1.58 20.23 -4.38
CA LYS A 156 -1.92 21.57 -4.91
C LYS A 156 -3.17 21.47 -5.77
N GLY A 157 -3.80 22.61 -6.05
CA GLY A 157 -5.03 22.66 -6.85
C GLY A 157 -6.26 22.23 -6.06
N SER A 158 -7.20 21.56 -6.73
CA SER A 158 -8.47 21.10 -6.17
C SER A 158 -8.44 19.58 -6.00
N PRO A 159 -7.89 19.06 -4.88
CA PRO A 159 -7.82 17.61 -4.67
C PRO A 159 -9.22 17.01 -4.48
N PRO A 160 -9.35 15.68 -4.68
CA PRO A 160 -10.62 15.00 -4.47
C PRO A 160 -11.06 15.06 -3.01
N LYS A 161 -12.37 14.92 -2.75
CA LYS A 161 -12.86 14.58 -1.39
C LYS A 161 -12.17 13.31 -0.88
N GLN A 162 -11.96 13.23 0.44
CA GLN A 162 -11.39 12.06 1.12
C GLN A 162 -12.21 10.82 0.77
N ARG A 163 -11.52 9.72 0.40
CA ARG A 163 -12.18 8.56 -0.20
C ARG A 163 -11.49 7.22 0.07
N SER A 164 -12.28 6.15 0.03
CA SER A 164 -11.81 4.76 0.09
C SER A 164 -12.45 3.93 -1.03
N PHE A 165 -11.92 2.74 -1.31
CA PHE A 165 -12.40 1.80 -2.34
C PHE A 165 -12.57 2.44 -3.73
N HIS A 166 -11.67 3.35 -4.09
CA HIS A 166 -11.60 3.96 -5.43
C HIS A 166 -10.64 3.17 -6.33
N GLY A 167 -10.76 3.37 -7.64
CA GLY A 167 -9.78 2.89 -8.61
C GLY A 167 -8.67 3.92 -8.81
N ALA A 168 -7.43 3.45 -9.00
CA ALA A 168 -6.33 4.29 -9.45
C ALA A 168 -5.47 3.57 -10.49
N CYS A 169 -4.92 4.31 -11.45
CA CYS A 169 -4.09 3.77 -12.51
C CYS A 169 -2.98 4.78 -12.89
N ALA A 170 -1.74 4.32 -12.94
CA ALA A 170 -0.64 5.10 -13.51
C ALA A 170 -0.81 5.24 -15.02
N VAL A 171 -0.60 6.46 -15.52
CA VAL A 171 -0.54 6.80 -16.94
C VAL A 171 0.74 7.57 -17.24
N ASP A 172 1.03 7.78 -18.52
CA ASP A 172 2.21 8.53 -18.98
C ASP A 172 3.52 8.07 -18.32
N SER A 173 3.79 6.77 -18.41
CA SER A 173 4.97 6.13 -17.80
C SER A 173 5.11 6.36 -16.28
N GLY A 174 3.99 6.57 -15.58
CA GLY A 174 3.97 6.83 -14.15
C GLY A 174 4.23 8.29 -13.75
N ARG A 175 4.19 9.23 -14.71
CA ARG A 175 4.24 10.67 -14.41
C ARG A 175 2.93 11.21 -13.86
N SER A 176 1.82 10.54 -14.18
CA SER A 176 0.50 10.91 -13.71
C SER A 176 -0.30 9.70 -13.27
N ILE A 177 -1.30 9.93 -12.42
CA ILE A 177 -2.21 8.90 -11.91
C ILE A 177 -3.63 9.36 -12.16
N ILE A 178 -4.43 8.49 -12.75
CA ILE A 178 -5.88 8.68 -12.85
C ILE A 178 -6.52 8.04 -11.62
N ILE A 179 -7.41 8.77 -10.95
CA ILE A 179 -8.21 8.29 -9.81
C ILE A 179 -9.68 8.40 -10.18
N PHE A 180 -10.45 7.33 -9.97
CA PHE A 180 -11.88 7.31 -10.28
C PHE A 180 -12.72 6.77 -9.13
N GLY A 181 -13.79 7.52 -8.82
CA GLY A 181 -14.86 7.14 -7.93
C GLY A 181 -14.43 6.86 -6.48
N GLY A 182 -15.06 5.86 -5.88
CA GLY A 182 -14.85 5.44 -4.49
C GLY A 182 -15.93 5.93 -3.52
N MET A 183 -15.87 5.42 -2.30
CA MET A 183 -16.73 5.85 -1.21
C MET A 183 -16.23 7.16 -0.63
N ILE A 184 -17.12 8.14 -0.47
CA ILE A 184 -16.86 9.42 0.19
C ILE A 184 -17.66 9.50 1.49
N ASP A 185 -17.30 10.43 2.37
CA ASP A 185 -18.17 10.78 3.50
C ASP A 185 -19.46 11.39 2.95
N GLY A 186 -20.61 10.95 3.47
CA GLY A 186 -21.91 11.47 3.04
C GLY A 186 -22.09 12.89 3.54
N GLU A 187 -22.56 13.80 2.68
CA GLU A 187 -23.10 15.07 3.16
C GLU A 187 -24.38 14.76 3.97
N LEU A 188 -24.35 15.06 5.26
CA LEU A 188 -25.50 14.94 6.16
C LEU A 188 -26.62 15.89 5.69
N GLN A 189 -27.51 15.41 4.82
CA GLN A 189 -28.87 15.93 4.76
C GLN A 189 -29.62 15.40 6.00
N PRO A 190 -30.22 16.26 6.84
CA PRO A 190 -30.79 15.84 8.11
C PRO A 190 -32.12 15.09 7.90
N ALA A 191 -32.05 13.84 7.45
CA ALA A 191 -33.15 12.87 7.44
C ALA A 191 -32.75 11.46 6.94
N ALA A 192 -31.60 11.29 6.28
CA ALA A 192 -31.25 9.99 5.70
C ALA A 192 -30.42 9.14 6.68
N ALA A 193 -30.80 7.87 6.83
CA ALA A 193 -29.92 6.84 7.39
C ALA A 193 -28.51 6.96 6.81
N VAL A 194 -27.47 6.55 7.56
CA VAL A 194 -26.06 6.57 7.15
C VAL A 194 -25.86 5.79 5.84
N ALA A 195 -26.17 6.43 4.73
CA ALA A 195 -26.17 5.81 3.41
C ALA A 195 -24.73 5.86 2.90
N LEU A 196 -24.26 4.73 2.37
CA LEU A 196 -22.98 4.68 1.68
C LEU A 196 -23.05 5.61 0.47
N SER A 197 -22.32 6.71 0.51
CA SER A 197 -22.14 7.63 -0.62
C SER A 197 -20.96 7.21 -1.47
N PHE A 198 -21.19 7.05 -2.77
CA PHE A 198 -20.18 6.79 -3.78
C PHE A 198 -20.10 7.97 -4.72
N ASP A 199 -18.88 8.28 -5.14
CA ASP A 199 -18.64 9.30 -6.13
C ASP A 199 -18.30 8.67 -7.50
N ALA A 200 -18.58 9.38 -8.57
CA ALA A 200 -18.25 9.01 -9.95
C ALA A 200 -17.28 10.00 -10.61
N GLU A 201 -16.63 10.84 -9.80
CA GLU A 201 -15.64 11.81 -10.27
C GLU A 201 -14.34 11.14 -10.73
N LEU A 202 -13.71 11.75 -11.75
CA LEU A 202 -12.43 11.38 -12.34
C LEU A 202 -11.41 12.48 -12.08
N TYR A 203 -10.25 12.11 -11.56
CA TYR A 203 -9.15 13.04 -11.25
C TYR A 203 -7.86 12.61 -11.93
N LEU A 204 -7.10 13.59 -12.39
CA LEU A 204 -5.71 13.42 -12.82
C LEU A 204 -4.80 14.01 -11.73
N LEU A 205 -3.90 13.19 -11.21
CA LEU A 205 -2.82 13.61 -10.31
C LEU A 205 -1.51 13.62 -11.10
N GLU A 206 -0.97 14.80 -11.37
CA GLU A 206 0.34 14.98 -11.99
C GLU A 206 1.44 14.95 -10.92
N LEU A 207 2.38 14.01 -11.03
CA LEU A 207 3.49 13.87 -10.08
C LEU A 207 4.70 14.72 -10.47
N VAL A 208 4.82 15.05 -11.76
CA VAL A 208 5.85 15.93 -12.33
C VAL A 208 5.15 16.90 -13.29
N PRO A 209 4.69 18.06 -12.80
CA PRO A 209 4.08 19.10 -13.64
C PRO A 209 5.10 19.83 -14.53
#